data_AF-A0A3B9Q468-F1
#
_entry.id   AF-A0A3B9Q468-F1
#
_cell.length_a   1.000
_cell.length_b   1.000
_cell.length_c   1.000
_cell.angle_alpha   90.00
_cell.angle_beta   90.00
_cell.angle_gamma   90.00
#
_symmetry.space_group_name_H-M   'P 1'
#
loop_
_entity.id
_entity.type
_entity.pdbx_description
1 polymer ?
#
loop_
_entity_poly.entity_id
_entity_poly.type
_entity_poly.pdbx_seq_one_letter_code
_entity_poly.pdbx_strand_id
1 'polypeptide(L)'
;MHSIVSAFLTHKAEPVSFNDIFAYTITSLSDAMALPLQAENEDSDLYNTVIRDLQSVLADRTVFRQLSKGGITSGKWTLVHPIKQELSNDDRIELEIIQLIQRQPELKFQNMYAELCQMFPGFLTPDKELCIACLNSYARRTRLGRLTYMLDADEHPQKREGEMQEIRSLLHQIGKKLGLEIEQKDSLTWYDQQGQPLYQFFITSNAVFTPLLMNRIQKEACTPVIIFPASRSRLILEKQKRNPLLEETLRKDWHLVKYRHIRKMGEQDLLTIQAWQDMLDADPPLWEPATQLKFL
;
A
#
# COMPACT_ATOMS: atom_id res chain seq x y z
N MET A 1 0.21 -10.16 27.06
CA MET A 1 -0.75 -10.06 25.94
C MET A 1 -0.60 -8.76 25.16
N HIS A 2 -0.67 -7.58 25.79
CA HIS A 2 -0.46 -6.28 25.11
C HIS A 2 0.79 -6.26 24.21
N SER A 3 1.96 -6.64 24.75
CA SER A 3 3.22 -6.72 23.99
C SER A 3 3.15 -7.66 22.78
N ILE A 4 2.44 -8.79 22.90
CA ILE A 4 2.24 -9.76 21.82
C ILE A 4 1.42 -9.13 20.69
N VAL A 5 0.30 -8.48 21.04
CA VAL A 5 -0.56 -7.79 20.06
C VAL A 5 0.19 -6.64 19.40
N SER A 6 0.90 -5.81 20.16
CA SER A 6 1.69 -4.71 19.60
C SER A 6 2.80 -5.21 18.68
N ALA A 7 3.51 -6.29 19.03
CA ALA A 7 4.53 -6.89 18.19
C ALA A 7 3.93 -7.40 16.88
N PHE A 8 2.78 -8.09 16.94
CA PHE A 8 2.11 -8.59 15.75
C PHE A 8 1.67 -7.46 14.80
N LEU A 9 0.98 -6.44 15.32
CA LEU A 9 0.54 -5.30 14.53
C LEU A 9 1.71 -4.50 13.96
N THR A 10 2.81 -4.36 14.71
CA THR A 10 4.04 -3.73 14.23
C THR A 10 4.64 -4.52 13.07
N HIS A 11 4.74 -5.84 13.22
CA HIS A 11 5.39 -6.68 12.23
C HIS A 11 4.55 -6.89 10.97
N LYS A 12 3.22 -6.97 11.08
CA LYS A 12 2.33 -7.02 9.91
C LYS A 12 2.29 -5.66 9.20
N ALA A 13 2.35 -4.57 9.96
CA ALA A 13 2.23 -3.19 9.50
C ALA A 13 0.98 -2.94 8.63
N GLU A 14 -0.09 -3.69 8.90
CA GLU A 14 -1.40 -3.59 8.24
C GLU A 14 -2.50 -3.83 9.28
N PRO A 15 -3.74 -3.40 9.01
CA PRO A 15 -4.88 -3.73 9.85
C PRO A 15 -5.16 -5.23 9.89
N VAL A 16 -5.28 -5.77 11.10
CA VAL A 16 -5.48 -7.20 11.32
C VAL A 16 -6.83 -7.49 11.94
N SER A 17 -7.47 -8.61 11.58
CA SER A 17 -8.75 -9.00 12.18
C SER A 17 -8.58 -9.42 13.63
N PHE A 18 -9.65 -9.32 14.44
CA PHE A 18 -9.64 -9.86 15.79
C PHE A 18 -9.28 -11.35 15.83
N ASN A 19 -9.79 -12.14 14.87
CA ASN A 19 -9.53 -13.57 14.81
C ASN A 19 -8.04 -13.88 14.58
N ASP A 20 -7.37 -13.12 13.72
CA ASP A 20 -5.93 -13.28 13.51
C ASP A 20 -5.14 -12.85 14.74
N ILE A 21 -5.55 -11.77 15.44
CA ILE A 21 -4.93 -11.36 16.71
C ILE A 21 -5.09 -12.46 17.76
N PHE A 22 -6.29 -13.04 17.86
CA PHE A 22 -6.57 -14.17 18.76
C PHE A 22 -5.67 -15.37 18.44
N ALA A 23 -5.67 -15.81 17.18
CA ALA A 23 -4.87 -16.96 16.75
C ALA A 23 -3.37 -16.72 16.99
N TYR A 24 -2.84 -15.55 16.62
CA TYR A 24 -1.45 -15.18 16.86
C TYR A 24 -1.11 -15.17 18.35
N THR A 25 -2.02 -14.65 19.17
CA THR A 25 -1.83 -14.58 20.63
C THR A 25 -1.77 -15.97 21.25
N ILE A 26 -2.69 -16.86 20.89
CA ILE A 26 -2.69 -18.24 21.38
C ILE A 26 -1.43 -18.98 20.93
N THR A 27 -1.02 -18.86 19.67
CA THR A 27 0.23 -19.46 19.18
C THR A 27 1.44 -18.94 19.97
N SER A 28 1.53 -17.62 20.19
CA SER A 28 2.63 -17.01 20.94
C SER A 28 2.64 -17.43 22.41
N LEU A 29 1.48 -17.57 23.06
CA LEU A 29 1.38 -18.06 24.43
C LEU A 29 1.76 -19.54 24.51
N SER A 30 1.36 -20.34 23.52
CA SER A 30 1.72 -21.75 23.41
C SER A 30 3.23 -21.92 23.28
N ASP A 31 3.86 -21.18 22.37
CA ASP A 31 5.31 -21.22 22.14
C ASP A 31 6.11 -20.79 23.38
N ALA A 32 5.57 -19.85 24.15
CA ALA A 32 6.15 -19.40 25.42
C ALA A 32 5.83 -20.32 26.62
N MET A 33 5.09 -21.43 26.41
CA MET A 33 4.55 -22.30 27.47
C MET A 33 3.79 -21.49 28.55
N ALA A 34 3.14 -20.41 28.14
CA ALA A 34 2.43 -19.46 29.00
C ALA A 34 0.91 -19.68 28.98
N LEU A 35 0.43 -20.74 28.33
CA LEU A 35 -0.96 -21.17 28.43
C LEU A 35 -1.21 -21.79 29.82
N PRO A 36 -2.34 -21.49 30.49
CA PRO A 36 -2.68 -22.09 31.77
C PRO A 36 -2.71 -23.62 31.66
N LEU A 37 -1.94 -24.31 32.50
CA LEU A 37 -1.82 -25.78 32.50
C LEU A 37 -3.04 -26.49 33.12
N GLN A 38 -3.91 -25.76 33.82
CA GLN A 38 -5.10 -26.29 34.49
C GLN A 38 -6.26 -25.30 34.36
N ALA A 39 -7.28 -25.65 33.58
CA ALA A 39 -8.60 -25.06 33.73
C ALA A 39 -9.27 -25.80 34.89
N GLU A 40 -9.50 -25.11 36.02
CA GLU A 40 -10.17 -25.71 37.18
C GLU A 40 -11.62 -26.14 36.87
N ASN A 41 -12.22 -25.60 35.81
CA ASN A 41 -13.51 -26.01 35.25
C ASN A 41 -13.48 -25.84 33.72
N GLU A 42 -14.02 -26.82 32.98
CA GLU A 42 -14.32 -26.91 31.53
C GLU A 42 -13.49 -26.10 30.49
N ASP A 43 -13.10 -26.76 29.38
CA ASP A 43 -12.34 -26.20 28.24
C ASP A 43 -12.87 -24.85 27.66
N SER A 44 -14.13 -24.49 27.94
CA SER A 44 -14.75 -23.21 27.57
C SER A 44 -14.13 -22.00 28.30
N ASP A 45 -13.58 -22.19 29.50
CA ASP A 45 -13.11 -21.08 30.33
C ASP A 45 -11.83 -20.44 29.80
N LEU A 46 -10.93 -21.22 29.20
CA LEU A 46 -9.69 -20.69 28.62
C LEU A 46 -9.96 -19.83 27.39
N TYR A 47 -10.79 -20.33 26.47
CA TYR A 47 -11.17 -19.60 25.25
C TYR A 47 -11.85 -18.27 25.60
N ASN A 48 -12.83 -18.30 26.50
CA ASN A 48 -13.55 -17.10 26.93
C ASN A 48 -12.65 -16.12 27.68
N THR A 49 -11.71 -16.63 28.50
CA THR A 49 -10.74 -15.79 29.22
C THR A 49 -9.82 -15.05 28.25
N VAL A 50 -9.24 -15.74 27.27
CA VAL A 50 -8.35 -15.09 26.29
C VAL A 50 -9.10 -14.04 25.47
N ILE A 51 -10.34 -14.31 25.07
CA ILE A 51 -11.16 -13.31 24.37
C ILE A 51 -11.39 -12.07 25.24
N ARG A 52 -11.79 -12.25 26.51
CA ARG A 52 -12.03 -11.15 27.45
C ARG A 52 -10.76 -10.32 27.67
N ASP A 53 -9.62 -10.97 27.82
CA ASP A 53 -8.33 -10.31 28.01
C ASP A 53 -7.92 -9.53 26.76
N LEU A 54 -8.09 -10.10 25.57
CA LEU A 54 -7.85 -9.40 24.31
C LEU A 54 -8.79 -8.21 24.12
N GLN A 55 -10.07 -8.35 24.49
CA GLN A 55 -11.02 -7.24 24.47
C GLN A 55 -10.59 -6.11 25.41
N SER A 56 -10.11 -6.45 26.61
CA SER A 56 -9.57 -5.47 27.55
C SER A 56 -8.32 -4.77 27.01
N VAL A 57 -7.39 -5.50 26.38
CA VAL A 57 -6.19 -4.93 25.73
C VAL A 57 -6.58 -3.98 24.60
N LEU A 58 -7.48 -4.42 23.70
CA LEU A 58 -7.90 -3.64 22.53
C LEU A 58 -8.83 -2.47 22.89
N ALA A 59 -9.36 -2.43 24.12
CA ALA A 59 -10.11 -1.29 24.62
C ALA A 59 -9.22 -0.06 24.86
N ASP A 60 -7.89 -0.23 25.00
CA ASP A 60 -6.96 0.89 25.07
C ASP A 60 -6.84 1.59 23.71
N ARG A 61 -7.65 2.64 23.53
CA ARG A 61 -7.70 3.45 22.31
C ARG A 61 -6.53 4.42 22.17
N THR A 62 -5.68 4.55 23.19
CA THR A 62 -4.43 5.33 23.07
C THR A 62 -3.37 4.57 22.29
N VAL A 63 -3.44 3.23 22.33
CA VAL A 63 -2.52 2.34 21.62
C VAL A 63 -3.16 1.73 20.37
N PHE A 64 -4.42 1.29 20.45
CA PHE A 64 -5.07 0.52 19.40
C PHE A 64 -6.24 1.27 18.74
N ARG A 65 -6.22 1.31 17.42
CA ARG A 65 -7.29 1.87 16.60
C ARG A 65 -8.08 0.78 15.90
N GLN A 66 -9.40 0.87 15.98
CA GLN A 66 -10.32 0.03 15.20
C GLN A 66 -10.76 0.78 13.95
N LEU A 67 -10.72 0.12 12.79
CA LEU A 67 -11.03 0.72 11.48
C LEU A 67 -12.41 0.33 10.93
N SER A 68 -13.10 -0.65 11.53
CA SER A 68 -14.47 -1.01 11.16
C SER A 68 -15.49 -0.52 12.20
N LYS A 69 -16.69 -0.16 11.72
CA LYS A 69 -17.84 0.16 12.55
C LYS A 69 -18.44 -1.16 13.05
N GLY A 70 -18.23 -1.51 14.32
CA GLY A 70 -18.71 -2.76 14.89
C GLY A 70 -18.16 -3.02 16.30
N GLY A 71 -18.54 -4.16 16.89
CA GLY A 71 -17.98 -4.63 18.16
C GLY A 71 -16.49 -4.96 18.03
N ILE A 72 -15.81 -5.15 19.17
CA ILE A 72 -14.36 -5.37 19.20
C ILE A 72 -13.94 -6.57 18.33
N THR A 73 -14.75 -7.63 18.34
CA THR A 73 -14.46 -8.91 17.67
C THR A 73 -14.74 -8.91 16.17
N SER A 74 -15.52 -7.95 15.65
CA SER A 74 -15.68 -7.73 14.20
C SER A 74 -14.75 -6.64 13.66
N GLY A 75 -13.86 -6.14 14.52
CA GLY A 75 -12.86 -5.13 14.26
C GLY A 75 -11.73 -5.59 13.34
N LYS A 76 -11.27 -4.69 12.45
CA LYS A 76 -9.86 -4.66 12.01
C LYS A 76 -9.11 -3.63 12.85
N TRP A 77 -7.91 -3.99 13.26
CA TRP A 77 -7.15 -3.30 14.30
C TRP A 77 -5.75 -2.91 13.81
N THR A 78 -5.30 -1.73 14.20
CA THR A 78 -3.95 -1.23 13.93
C THR A 78 -3.42 -0.46 15.15
N LEU A 79 -2.13 -0.13 15.15
CA LEU A 79 -1.53 0.75 16.13
C LEU A 79 -1.85 2.21 15.81
N VAL A 80 -2.17 3.01 16.83
CA VAL A 80 -2.32 4.46 16.72
C VAL A 80 -0.98 5.11 16.39
N HIS A 81 0.07 4.70 17.13
CA HIS A 81 1.44 5.18 16.97
C HIS A 81 2.39 3.97 16.91
N PRO A 82 2.72 3.44 15.72
CA PRO A 82 3.66 2.34 15.61
C PRO A 82 5.05 2.77 16.10
N ILE A 83 5.64 2.00 17.01
CA ILE A 83 6.97 2.27 17.61
C ILE A 83 8.08 2.17 16.55
N LYS A 84 7.91 1.26 15.59
CA LYS A 84 8.78 1.05 14.46
C LYS A 84 7.95 1.06 13.19
N GLN A 85 8.38 1.84 12.20
CA GLN A 85 7.78 1.81 10.87
C GLN A 85 8.42 0.69 10.07
N GLU A 86 7.67 -0.40 9.89
CA GLU A 86 7.98 -1.46 8.94
C GLU A 86 7.16 -1.24 7.66
N LEU A 87 7.68 -1.74 6.53
CA LEU A 87 6.88 -1.85 5.32
C LEU A 87 5.66 -2.74 5.60
N SER A 88 4.50 -2.32 5.12
CA SER A 88 3.31 -3.17 5.11
C SER A 88 3.60 -4.50 4.43
N ASN A 89 2.88 -5.55 4.83
CA ASN A 89 3.09 -6.87 4.26
C ASN A 89 2.87 -6.89 2.73
N ASP A 90 1.88 -6.17 2.22
CA ASP A 90 1.56 -6.04 0.81
C ASP A 90 2.66 -5.31 0.02
N ASP A 91 3.31 -4.31 0.61
CA ASP A 91 4.49 -3.64 0.08
C ASP A 91 5.69 -4.60 0.02
N ARG A 92 5.95 -5.36 1.08
CA ARG A 92 7.01 -6.37 1.10
C ARG A 92 6.78 -7.45 0.05
N ILE A 93 5.56 -7.98 -0.04
CA ILE A 93 5.18 -8.99 -1.04
C ILE A 93 5.35 -8.45 -2.46
N GLU A 94 4.91 -7.21 -2.71
CA GLU A 94 5.07 -6.59 -4.02
C GLU A 94 6.54 -6.44 -4.42
N LEU A 95 7.38 -5.94 -3.51
CA LEU A 95 8.82 -5.79 -3.75
C LEU A 95 9.47 -7.13 -4.09
N GLU A 96 9.13 -8.21 -3.38
CA GLU A 96 9.65 -9.54 -3.67
C GLU A 96 9.17 -10.06 -5.03
N ILE A 97 7.90 -9.85 -5.38
CA ILE A 97 7.39 -10.24 -6.71
C ILE A 97 8.11 -9.49 -7.83
N ILE A 98 8.37 -8.19 -7.66
CA ILE A 98 9.15 -7.39 -8.61
C ILE A 98 10.57 -7.97 -8.77
N GLN A 99 11.23 -8.31 -7.67
CA GLN A 99 12.57 -8.90 -7.72
C GLN A 99 12.57 -10.26 -8.44
N LEU A 100 11.61 -11.14 -8.14
CA LEU A 100 11.50 -12.46 -8.75
C LEU A 100 11.27 -12.39 -10.26
N ILE A 101 10.35 -11.53 -10.72
CA ILE A 101 10.03 -11.41 -12.15
C ILE A 101 11.15 -10.73 -12.95
N GLN A 102 11.96 -9.87 -12.33
CA GLN A 102 13.12 -9.25 -12.98
C GLN A 102 14.30 -10.20 -13.13
N ARG A 103 14.47 -11.16 -12.21
CA ARG A 103 15.58 -12.13 -12.23
C ARG A 103 15.32 -13.32 -13.14
N GLN A 104 14.05 -13.69 -13.35
CA GLN A 104 13.69 -14.90 -14.09
C GLN A 104 13.08 -14.54 -15.47
N PRO A 105 13.57 -15.16 -16.57
CA PRO A 105 13.03 -14.88 -17.90
C PRO A 105 11.58 -15.35 -18.03
N GLU A 106 11.18 -16.42 -17.33
CA GLU A 106 9.81 -16.93 -17.27
C GLU A 106 9.51 -17.43 -15.84
N LEU A 107 8.39 -17.00 -15.27
CA LEU A 107 8.00 -17.28 -13.88
C LEU A 107 6.66 -18.04 -13.85
N LYS A 108 6.66 -19.23 -13.23
CA LYS A 108 5.43 -20.00 -12.98
C LYS A 108 4.84 -19.58 -11.64
N PHE A 109 3.55 -19.22 -11.63
CA PHE A 109 2.87 -18.74 -10.42
C PHE A 109 2.96 -19.72 -9.24
N GLN A 110 2.79 -21.02 -9.48
CA GLN A 110 2.84 -22.03 -8.41
C GLN A 110 4.21 -22.06 -7.71
N ASN A 111 5.29 -21.96 -8.48
CA ASN A 111 6.66 -21.95 -7.95
C ASN A 111 6.93 -20.66 -7.17
N MET A 112 6.60 -19.52 -7.78
CA MET A 112 6.71 -18.20 -7.13
C MET A 112 5.90 -18.15 -5.83
N TYR A 113 4.67 -18.64 -5.84
CA TYR A 113 3.80 -18.60 -4.67
C TYR A 113 4.34 -19.49 -3.55
N ALA A 114 4.86 -20.68 -3.87
CA ALA A 114 5.51 -21.53 -2.88
C ALA A 114 6.74 -20.86 -2.25
N GLU A 115 7.57 -20.20 -3.06
CA GLU A 115 8.74 -19.42 -2.59
C GLU A 115 8.32 -18.25 -1.69
N LEU A 116 7.30 -17.49 -2.10
CA LEU A 116 6.75 -16.40 -1.28
C LEU A 116 6.16 -16.92 0.05
N CYS A 117 5.45 -18.05 0.07
CA CYS A 117 4.95 -18.64 1.32
C CYS A 117 6.08 -19.07 2.28
N GLN A 118 7.25 -19.46 1.74
CA GLN A 118 8.43 -19.75 2.55
C GLN A 118 9.05 -18.47 3.13
N MET A 119 9.10 -17.39 2.34
CA MET A 119 9.64 -16.10 2.79
C MET A 119 8.72 -15.37 3.76
N PHE A 120 7.41 -15.54 3.62
CA PHE A 120 6.38 -14.90 4.44
C PHE A 120 5.50 -15.96 5.13
N PRO A 121 6.01 -16.67 6.15
CA PRO A 121 5.26 -17.76 6.77
C PRO A 121 4.16 -17.27 7.73
N GLY A 122 3.25 -18.18 8.07
CA GLY A 122 2.24 -17.96 9.12
C GLY A 122 1.30 -16.80 8.80
N PHE A 123 1.16 -15.85 9.72
CA PHE A 123 0.27 -14.69 9.56
C PHE A 123 0.74 -13.66 8.53
N LEU A 124 1.93 -13.85 7.94
CA LEU A 124 2.40 -13.06 6.80
C LEU A 124 2.10 -13.71 5.46
N THR A 125 1.57 -14.95 5.45
CA THR A 125 1.32 -15.74 4.24
C THR A 125 0.62 -14.89 3.18
N PRO A 126 1.19 -14.78 1.97
CA PRO A 126 0.64 -13.93 0.93
C PRO A 126 -0.70 -14.46 0.45
N ASP A 127 -1.63 -13.54 0.28
CA ASP A 127 -2.89 -13.83 -0.40
C ASP A 127 -2.64 -14.06 -1.90
N LYS A 128 -3.31 -15.06 -2.48
CA LYS A 128 -3.10 -15.46 -3.87
C LYS A 128 -3.54 -14.38 -4.84
N GLU A 129 -4.68 -13.76 -4.60
CA GLU A 129 -5.24 -12.72 -5.45
C GLU A 129 -4.38 -11.45 -5.41
N LEU A 130 -3.77 -11.11 -4.25
CA LEU A 130 -2.75 -10.05 -4.20
C LEU A 130 -1.53 -10.40 -5.07
N CYS A 131 -1.00 -11.62 -4.95
CA CYS A 131 0.15 -12.05 -5.75
C CYS A 131 -0.16 -12.01 -7.26
N ILE A 132 -1.36 -12.45 -7.66
CA ILE A 132 -1.85 -12.39 -9.04
C ILE A 132 -2.02 -10.93 -9.49
N ALA A 133 -2.55 -10.06 -8.64
CA ALA A 133 -2.69 -8.64 -8.93
C ALA A 133 -1.33 -7.97 -9.16
N CYS A 134 -0.32 -8.28 -8.34
CA CYS A 134 1.06 -7.84 -8.53
C CYS A 134 1.59 -8.30 -9.90
N LEU A 135 1.50 -9.60 -10.20
CA LEU A 135 1.95 -10.12 -11.49
C LEU A 135 1.24 -9.49 -12.68
N ASN A 136 -0.08 -9.32 -12.63
CA ASN A 136 -0.82 -8.68 -13.71
C ASN A 136 -0.47 -7.19 -13.88
N SER A 137 0.18 -6.58 -12.88
CA SER A 137 0.63 -5.19 -12.92
C SER A 137 2.04 -5.07 -13.52
N TYR A 138 2.94 -6.03 -13.26
CA TYR A 138 4.35 -5.99 -13.68
C TYR A 138 4.71 -6.93 -14.85
N ALA A 139 3.81 -7.83 -15.19
CA ALA A 139 4.11 -8.95 -16.07
C ALA A 139 2.96 -9.24 -17.02
N ARG A 140 3.30 -9.86 -18.13
CA ARG A 140 2.35 -10.40 -19.10
C ARG A 140 2.34 -11.91 -19.03
N ARG A 141 1.17 -12.52 -19.26
CA ARG A 141 1.07 -13.98 -19.37
C ARG A 141 1.69 -14.45 -20.69
N THR A 142 2.42 -15.57 -20.65
CA THR A 142 3.06 -16.13 -21.85
C THR A 142 2.08 -16.93 -22.71
N ARG A 143 1.08 -17.56 -22.09
CA ARG A 143 0.05 -18.37 -22.77
C ARG A 143 -1.29 -18.23 -22.07
N LEU A 144 -2.37 -18.19 -22.85
CA LEU A 144 -3.73 -18.24 -22.34
C LEU A 144 -3.96 -19.53 -21.54
N GLY A 145 -4.67 -19.42 -20.41
CA GLY A 145 -4.99 -20.55 -19.53
C GLY A 145 -3.83 -21.04 -18.64
N ARG A 146 -2.61 -20.53 -18.79
CA ARG A 146 -1.48 -20.84 -17.90
C ARG A 146 -1.10 -19.64 -17.05
N LEU A 147 -0.84 -19.86 -15.77
CA LEU A 147 -0.31 -18.85 -14.86
C LEU A 147 1.21 -18.78 -14.96
N THR A 148 1.69 -18.49 -16.17
CA THR A 148 3.10 -18.35 -16.50
C THR A 148 3.32 -16.95 -17.03
N TYR A 149 4.31 -16.26 -16.48
CA TYR A 149 4.49 -14.82 -16.59
C TYR A 149 5.89 -14.48 -17.07
N MET A 150 6.01 -13.39 -17.82
CA MET A 150 7.27 -12.73 -18.16
C MET A 150 7.15 -11.24 -17.85
N LEU A 151 8.26 -10.61 -17.47
CA LEU A 151 8.32 -9.17 -17.31
C LEU A 151 7.75 -8.49 -18.56
N ASP A 152 6.84 -7.54 -18.37
CA ASP A 152 6.35 -6.71 -19.48
C ASP A 152 7.48 -5.75 -19.90
N ALA A 153 7.65 -5.54 -21.21
CA ALA A 153 8.74 -4.72 -21.74
C ALA A 153 8.65 -3.26 -21.25
N ASP A 154 7.44 -2.79 -20.93
CA ASP A 154 7.20 -1.47 -20.36
C ASP A 154 7.67 -1.36 -18.90
N GLU A 155 8.02 -2.48 -18.26
CA GLU A 155 8.42 -2.59 -16.85
C GLU A 155 9.92 -2.76 -16.64
N HIS A 156 10.70 -2.71 -17.72
CA HIS A 156 12.15 -2.71 -17.59
C HIS A 156 12.62 -1.51 -16.74
N PRO A 157 13.55 -1.73 -15.77
CA PRO A 157 13.97 -0.68 -14.85
C PRO A 157 14.43 0.61 -15.53
N GLN A 158 15.21 0.50 -16.61
CA GLN A 158 15.70 1.66 -17.36
C GLN A 158 14.56 2.49 -17.96
N LYS A 159 13.50 1.82 -18.46
CA LYS A 159 12.34 2.49 -19.04
C LYS A 159 11.51 3.18 -17.96
N ARG A 160 11.27 2.51 -16.83
CA ARG A 160 10.55 3.09 -15.70
C ARG A 160 11.28 4.27 -15.05
N GLU A 161 12.60 4.19 -14.94
CA GLU A 161 13.42 5.31 -14.47
C GLU A 161 13.33 6.51 -15.44
N GLY A 162 13.44 6.26 -16.74
CA GLY A 162 13.27 7.30 -17.76
C GLY A 162 11.91 7.99 -17.70
N GLU A 163 10.81 7.22 -17.54
CA GLU A 163 9.47 7.78 -17.37
C GLU A 163 9.34 8.59 -16.07
N MET A 164 9.93 8.14 -14.96
CA MET A 164 9.91 8.90 -13.72
C MET A 164 10.63 10.25 -13.86
N GLN A 165 11.75 10.29 -14.57
CA GLN A 165 12.49 11.53 -14.86
C GLN A 165 11.72 12.45 -15.82
N GLU A 166 11.05 11.90 -16.83
CA GLU A 166 10.15 12.64 -17.73
C GLU A 166 9.03 13.32 -16.92
N ILE A 167 8.32 12.57 -16.08
CA ILE A 167 7.21 13.08 -15.27
C ILE A 167 7.69 14.15 -14.29
N ARG A 168 8.87 13.98 -13.69
CA ARG A 168 9.49 14.99 -12.83
C ARG A 168 9.79 16.29 -13.58
N SER A 169 10.30 16.17 -14.80
CA SER A 169 10.59 17.32 -15.68
C SER A 169 9.30 18.05 -16.06
N LEU A 170 8.23 17.31 -16.38
CA LEU A 170 6.92 17.89 -16.69
C LEU A 170 6.32 18.65 -15.50
N LEU A 171 6.41 18.11 -14.28
CA LEU A 171 5.97 18.83 -13.08
C LEU A 171 6.76 20.13 -12.87
N HIS A 172 8.07 20.14 -13.14
CA HIS A 172 8.84 21.39 -13.09
C HIS A 172 8.34 22.41 -14.11
N GLN A 173 8.08 21.98 -15.34
CA GLN A 173 7.57 22.86 -16.39
C GLN A 173 6.19 23.40 -16.05
N ILE A 174 5.29 22.55 -15.56
CA ILE A 174 3.94 22.91 -15.13
C ILE A 174 3.99 23.94 -13.98
N GLY A 175 4.76 23.68 -12.92
CA GLY A 175 4.89 24.62 -11.81
C GLY A 175 5.40 25.99 -12.25
N LYS A 176 6.38 26.03 -13.16
CA LYS A 176 6.89 27.29 -13.74
C LYS A 176 5.84 28.00 -14.58
N LYS A 177 5.07 27.29 -15.41
CA LYS A 177 3.95 27.86 -16.19
C LYS A 177 2.90 28.49 -15.28
N LEU A 178 2.67 27.91 -14.11
CA LEU A 178 1.75 28.41 -13.09
C LEU A 178 2.33 29.56 -12.25
N GLY A 179 3.60 29.95 -12.47
CA GLY A 179 4.26 31.01 -11.70
C GLY A 179 4.59 30.62 -10.26
N LEU A 180 4.73 29.32 -9.99
CA LEU A 180 5.04 28.78 -8.66
C LEU A 180 6.56 28.62 -8.47
N GLU A 181 7.01 28.74 -7.23
CA GLU A 181 8.35 28.37 -6.85
C GLU A 181 8.45 26.85 -6.66
N ILE A 182 9.60 26.26 -7.01
CA ILE A 182 9.78 24.81 -7.02
C ILE A 182 11.03 24.44 -6.25
N GLU A 183 10.87 23.60 -5.23
CA GLU A 183 11.98 22.99 -4.50
C GLU A 183 12.08 21.51 -4.86
N GLN A 184 13.30 21.05 -5.16
CA GLN A 184 13.60 19.64 -5.36
C GLN A 184 14.72 19.20 -4.40
N LYS A 185 14.32 18.68 -3.23
CA LYS A 185 15.19 17.97 -2.28
C LYS A 185 14.87 16.48 -2.33
N ASP A 186 14.36 15.91 -1.23
CA ASP A 186 13.91 14.51 -1.16
C ASP A 186 12.61 14.27 -1.94
N SER A 187 11.82 15.33 -2.10
CA SER A 187 10.57 15.38 -2.88
C SER A 187 10.55 16.64 -3.72
N LEU A 188 9.68 16.66 -4.74
CA LEU A 188 9.37 17.87 -5.50
C LEU A 188 8.21 18.58 -4.80
N THR A 189 8.39 19.85 -4.44
CA THR A 189 7.38 20.65 -3.75
C THR A 189 7.16 21.96 -4.50
N TRP A 190 5.90 22.36 -4.67
CA TRP A 190 5.52 23.66 -5.23
C TRP A 190 5.12 24.62 -4.11
N TYR A 191 5.56 25.87 -4.21
CA TYR A 191 5.26 26.95 -3.28
C TYR A 191 4.57 28.10 -4.00
N ASP A 192 3.70 28.81 -3.28
CA ASP A 192 3.17 30.09 -3.76
C ASP A 192 4.23 31.21 -3.67
N GLN A 193 3.85 32.41 -4.11
CA GLN A 193 4.75 33.58 -4.11
C GLN A 193 5.09 34.09 -2.70
N GLN A 194 4.36 33.63 -1.69
CA GLN A 194 4.57 33.94 -0.28
C GLN A 194 5.43 32.88 0.42
N GLY A 195 5.90 31.87 -0.32
CA GLY A 195 6.72 30.78 0.19
C GLY A 195 5.93 29.74 0.99
N GLN A 196 4.59 29.67 0.84
CA GLN A 196 3.78 28.61 1.45
C GLN A 196 3.75 27.37 0.55
N PRO A 197 3.98 26.16 1.10
CA PRO A 197 3.95 24.92 0.34
C PRO A 197 2.51 24.60 -0.07
N LEU A 198 2.25 24.48 -1.37
CA LEU A 198 0.93 24.13 -1.93
C LEU A 198 0.81 22.64 -2.17
N TYR A 199 1.80 22.04 -2.85
CA TYR A 199 1.75 20.65 -3.27
C TYR A 199 3.09 19.95 -3.04
N GLN A 200 3.03 18.71 -2.56
CA GLN A 200 4.19 17.82 -2.47
C GLN A 200 3.97 16.58 -3.33
N PHE A 201 4.92 16.29 -4.21
CA PHE A 201 4.79 15.26 -5.22
C PHE A 201 5.64 14.03 -4.93
N PHE A 202 5.00 12.87 -5.04
CA PHE A 202 5.57 11.55 -4.82
C PHE A 202 5.45 10.73 -6.10
N ILE A 203 6.49 10.75 -6.91
CA ILE A 203 6.53 10.03 -8.18
C ILE A 203 7.02 8.61 -7.93
N THR A 204 6.23 7.61 -8.29
CA THR A 204 6.57 6.19 -8.12
C THR A 204 6.28 5.38 -9.37
N SER A 205 7.04 4.31 -9.60
CA SER A 205 6.83 3.32 -10.66
C SER A 205 6.10 2.06 -10.16
N ASN A 206 5.97 1.89 -8.84
CA ASN A 206 5.34 0.76 -8.18
C ASN A 206 4.17 1.21 -7.28
N ALA A 207 3.48 0.27 -6.63
CA ALA A 207 2.40 0.53 -5.68
C ALA A 207 2.86 0.34 -4.22
N VAL A 208 4.14 0.59 -3.93
CA VAL A 208 4.71 0.53 -2.58
C VAL A 208 4.46 1.86 -1.87
N PHE A 209 3.58 1.86 -0.87
CA PHE A 209 3.06 3.09 -0.27
C PHE A 209 3.75 3.51 1.01
N THR A 210 4.20 2.56 1.83
CA THR A 210 4.75 2.83 3.17
C THR A 210 5.80 3.93 3.16
N PRO A 211 6.83 3.91 2.28
CA PRO A 211 7.85 4.97 2.24
C PRO A 211 7.28 6.34 1.85
N LEU A 212 6.29 6.38 0.95
CA LEU A 212 5.66 7.63 0.50
C LEU A 212 4.86 8.26 1.64
N LEU A 213 4.08 7.44 2.34
CA LEU A 213 3.28 7.87 3.49
C LEU A 213 4.16 8.39 4.64
N MET A 214 5.28 7.71 4.90
CA MET A 214 6.26 8.12 5.92
C MET A 214 6.91 9.46 5.62
N ASN A 215 7.36 9.67 4.38
CA ASN A 215 8.02 10.89 3.96
C ASN A 215 7.10 12.13 4.07
N ARG A 216 5.78 11.95 3.91
CA ARG A 216 4.81 13.04 4.12
C ARG A 216 4.65 13.41 5.58
N ILE A 217 4.55 12.44 6.50
CA ILE A 217 4.32 12.72 7.94
C ILE A 217 5.38 13.68 8.51
N GLN A 218 6.55 13.73 7.89
CA GLN A 218 7.67 14.58 8.29
C GLN A 218 7.62 16.01 7.72
N LYS A 219 6.74 16.35 6.76
CA LYS A 219 6.76 17.63 6.03
C LYS A 219 5.38 18.28 5.91
N GLU A 220 5.30 19.52 6.42
CA GLU A 220 4.41 20.67 6.15
C GLU A 220 2.93 20.47 5.74
N ALA A 221 2.09 21.45 6.09
CA ALA A 221 0.66 21.49 5.79
C ALA A 221 0.37 21.79 4.30
N CYS A 222 0.71 20.86 3.40
CA CYS A 222 0.43 20.96 1.97
C CYS A 222 -0.32 19.74 1.43
N THR A 223 -0.83 19.86 0.20
CA THR A 223 -1.59 18.80 -0.47
C THR A 223 -0.64 17.77 -1.11
N PRO A 224 -0.63 16.52 -0.65
CA PRO A 224 0.27 15.52 -1.21
C PRO A 224 -0.35 14.84 -2.44
N VAL A 225 0.48 14.55 -3.43
CA VAL A 225 0.06 13.97 -4.70
C VAL A 225 0.97 12.79 -5.04
N ILE A 226 0.41 11.58 -5.06
CA ILE A 226 1.11 10.40 -5.57
C ILE A 226 0.88 10.31 -7.07
N ILE A 227 1.98 10.22 -7.82
CA ILE A 227 1.97 10.14 -9.27
C ILE A 227 2.50 8.78 -9.67
N PHE A 228 1.71 8.02 -10.44
CA PHE A 228 1.98 6.61 -10.72
C PHE A 228 1.61 6.21 -12.17
N PRO A 229 2.19 5.14 -12.74
CA PRO A 229 1.81 4.67 -14.08
C PRO A 229 0.44 3.98 -14.02
N ALA A 230 -0.38 4.17 -15.07
CA ALA A 230 -1.75 3.66 -15.10
C ALA A 230 -1.86 2.13 -14.89
N SER A 231 -0.81 1.36 -15.22
CA SER A 231 -0.72 -0.08 -14.98
C SER A 231 -0.79 -0.48 -13.50
N ARG A 232 -0.50 0.44 -12.56
CA ARG A 232 -0.68 0.17 -11.11
C ARG A 232 -2.11 0.32 -10.62
N SER A 233 -3.02 0.92 -11.40
CA SER A 233 -4.39 1.16 -10.93
C SER A 233 -5.02 -0.11 -10.37
N ARG A 234 -5.07 -1.22 -11.10
CA ARG A 234 -5.70 -2.42 -10.56
C ARG A 234 -5.06 -2.92 -9.24
N LEU A 235 -3.73 -2.86 -9.14
CA LEU A 235 -3.02 -3.29 -7.93
C LEU A 235 -3.30 -2.38 -6.73
N ILE A 236 -3.29 -1.06 -6.92
CA ILE A 236 -3.61 -0.10 -5.84
C ILE A 236 -5.02 -0.36 -5.32
N LEU A 237 -5.99 -0.65 -6.20
CA LEU A 237 -7.37 -0.92 -5.81
C LEU A 237 -7.47 -2.20 -4.99
N GLU A 238 -6.75 -3.25 -5.41
CA GLU A 238 -6.69 -4.51 -4.67
C GLU A 238 -6.05 -4.33 -3.29
N LYS A 239 -5.01 -3.48 -3.16
CA LYS A 239 -4.42 -3.14 -1.86
C LYS A 239 -5.39 -2.37 -0.96
N GLN A 240 -6.06 -1.34 -1.47
CA GLN A 240 -7.04 -0.55 -0.71
C GLN A 240 -8.21 -1.41 -0.20
N LYS A 241 -8.72 -2.34 -1.01
CA LYS A 241 -9.78 -3.28 -0.57
C LYS A 241 -9.36 -4.13 0.64
N ARG A 242 -8.07 -4.50 0.71
CA ARG A 242 -7.52 -5.40 1.73
C ARG A 242 -7.10 -4.65 2.99
N ASN A 243 -6.50 -3.48 2.78
CA ASN A 243 -5.93 -2.63 3.79
C ASN A 243 -6.81 -1.37 3.98
N PRO A 244 -7.79 -1.41 4.91
CA PRO A 244 -8.68 -0.28 5.16
C PRO A 244 -7.95 0.94 5.70
N LEU A 245 -6.77 0.78 6.31
CA LEU A 245 -5.95 1.92 6.73
C LEU A 245 -5.41 2.64 5.50
N LEU A 246 -4.88 1.90 4.53
CA LEU A 246 -4.40 2.47 3.27
C LEU A 246 -5.54 3.14 2.49
N GLU A 247 -6.72 2.51 2.43
CA GLU A 247 -7.91 3.13 1.82
C GLU A 247 -8.25 4.45 2.49
N GLU A 248 -8.39 4.46 3.82
CA GLU A 248 -8.76 5.66 4.56
C GLU A 248 -7.71 6.78 4.39
N THR A 249 -6.42 6.42 4.52
CA THR A 249 -5.31 7.36 4.38
C THR A 249 -5.30 7.98 2.98
N LEU A 250 -5.33 7.16 1.92
CA LEU A 250 -5.27 7.68 0.55
C LEU A 250 -6.52 8.49 0.19
N ARG A 251 -7.71 8.09 0.64
CA ARG A 251 -8.95 8.80 0.33
C ARG A 251 -9.05 10.15 1.02
N LYS A 252 -8.57 10.26 2.26
CA LYS A 252 -8.75 11.47 3.07
C LYS A 252 -7.72 12.53 2.75
N ASP A 253 -6.46 12.12 2.59
CA ASP A 253 -5.34 13.04 2.69
C ASP A 253 -4.49 13.13 1.41
N TRP A 254 -4.82 12.38 0.35
CA TRP A 254 -3.97 12.26 -0.84
C TRP A 254 -4.73 12.37 -2.16
N HIS A 255 -4.06 12.94 -3.17
CA HIS A 255 -4.48 12.80 -4.57
C HIS A 255 -3.65 11.72 -5.27
N LEU A 256 -4.33 10.93 -6.10
CA LEU A 256 -3.76 9.85 -6.91
C LEU A 256 -3.83 10.23 -8.38
N VAL A 257 -2.69 10.53 -9.01
CA VAL A 257 -2.64 11.02 -10.39
C VAL A 257 -1.84 10.06 -11.28
N LYS A 258 -2.41 9.71 -12.44
CA LYS A 258 -1.71 8.84 -13.41
C LYS A 258 -0.73 9.67 -14.25
N TYR A 259 0.40 9.08 -14.64
CA TYR A 259 1.42 9.73 -15.50
C TYR A 259 0.83 10.42 -16.73
N ARG A 260 -0.13 9.77 -17.41
CA ARG A 260 -0.83 10.31 -18.59
C ARG A 260 -1.53 11.66 -18.34
N HIS A 261 -1.99 11.93 -17.12
CA HIS A 261 -2.64 13.19 -16.78
C HIS A 261 -1.61 14.32 -16.63
N ILE A 262 -0.44 14.02 -16.05
CA ILE A 262 0.67 14.98 -16.00
C ILE A 262 1.16 15.31 -17.42
N ARG A 263 1.31 14.30 -18.29
CA ARG A 263 1.67 14.51 -19.71
C ARG A 263 0.67 15.43 -20.41
N LYS A 264 -0.63 15.13 -20.30
CA LYS A 264 -1.70 15.94 -20.87
C LYS A 264 -1.68 17.39 -20.36
N MET A 265 -1.34 17.61 -19.09
CA MET A 265 -1.23 18.97 -18.54
C MET A 265 0.03 19.69 -19.02
N GLY A 266 1.15 18.99 -19.19
CA GLY A 266 2.37 19.57 -19.73
C GLY A 266 2.19 20.14 -21.14
N GLU A 267 1.34 19.49 -21.95
CA GLU A 267 0.97 19.89 -23.31
C GLU A 267 0.06 21.12 -23.38
N GLN A 268 -0.57 21.54 -22.29
CA GLN A 268 -1.45 22.72 -22.30
C GLN A 268 -0.64 24.02 -22.33
N ASP A 269 -0.97 24.90 -23.27
CA ASP A 269 -0.31 26.21 -23.43
C ASP A 269 -0.75 27.21 -22.36
N LEU A 270 -2.04 27.26 -22.04
CA LEU A 270 -2.63 28.18 -21.05
C LEU A 270 -3.20 27.39 -19.86
N LEU A 271 -2.32 26.78 -19.07
CA LEU A 271 -2.70 26.10 -17.84
C LEU A 271 -2.93 27.12 -16.70
N THR A 272 -4.05 26.99 -15.99
CA THR A 272 -4.35 27.79 -14.79
C THR A 272 -4.28 26.93 -13.53
N ILE A 273 -4.11 27.58 -12.37
CA ILE A 273 -4.11 26.87 -11.08
C ILE A 273 -5.45 26.17 -10.81
N GLN A 274 -6.56 26.77 -11.26
CA GLN A 274 -7.89 26.17 -11.17
C GLN A 274 -7.98 24.90 -12.03
N ALA A 275 -7.50 24.93 -13.28
CA ALA A 275 -7.50 23.75 -14.14
C ALA A 275 -6.63 22.61 -13.58
N TRP A 276 -5.55 22.96 -12.86
CA TRP A 276 -4.75 22.00 -12.11
C TRP A 276 -5.53 21.39 -10.94
N GLN A 277 -6.19 22.22 -10.12
CA GLN A 277 -7.03 21.77 -9.01
C GLN A 277 -8.18 20.88 -9.49
N ASP A 278 -8.90 21.29 -10.53
CA ASP A 278 -9.99 20.51 -11.13
C ASP A 278 -9.51 19.13 -11.60
N MET A 279 -8.26 19.00 -12.05
CA MET A 279 -7.68 17.70 -12.44
C MET A 279 -7.30 16.83 -11.25
N LEU A 280 -6.85 17.44 -10.15
CA LEU A 280 -6.59 16.71 -8.90
C LEU A 280 -7.89 16.24 -8.25
N ASP A 281 -8.94 17.06 -8.32
CA ASP A 281 -10.26 16.81 -7.75
C ASP A 281 -11.14 15.96 -8.66
N ALA A 282 -10.78 15.83 -9.94
CA ALA A 282 -11.38 14.87 -10.85
C ALA A 282 -11.16 13.47 -10.27
N ASP A 283 -12.18 13.00 -9.54
CA ASP A 283 -12.31 11.66 -8.98
C ASP A 283 -11.73 10.68 -9.99
N PRO A 284 -10.65 9.93 -9.69
CA PRO A 284 -9.87 9.21 -10.68
C PRO A 284 -10.83 8.42 -11.57
N PRO A 285 -11.10 8.90 -12.79
CA PRO A 285 -12.35 8.56 -13.46
C PRO A 285 -12.26 7.11 -13.85
N LEU A 286 -12.99 6.29 -13.08
CA LEU A 286 -13.15 4.85 -13.14
C LEU A 286 -11.85 4.05 -13.39
N TRP A 287 -11.60 3.11 -12.49
CA TRP A 287 -10.48 2.18 -12.51
C TRP A 287 -10.67 1.09 -13.58
N GLU A 288 -11.20 1.44 -14.74
CA GLU A 288 -11.27 0.57 -15.90
C GLU A 288 -10.35 1.13 -17.00
N PRO A 289 -9.24 0.46 -17.33
CA PRO A 289 -8.78 0.54 -18.70
C PRO A 289 -9.91 -0.01 -19.59
N ALA A 290 -10.07 0.55 -20.79
CA ALA A 290 -10.80 -0.14 -21.84
C ALA A 290 -10.32 -1.59 -21.86
N THR A 291 -11.25 -2.54 -21.80
CA THR A 291 -11.00 -3.96 -21.99
C THR A 291 -10.53 -4.19 -23.43
N GLN A 292 -9.35 -3.69 -23.79
CA GLN A 292 -8.63 -4.19 -24.94
C GLN A 292 -8.08 -5.53 -24.51
N LEU A 293 -8.89 -6.56 -24.77
CA LEU A 293 -8.37 -7.88 -25.07
C LEU A 293 -7.23 -7.67 -26.08
N LYS A 294 -5.99 -7.76 -25.61
CA LYS A 294 -4.83 -7.90 -26.49
C LYS A 294 -5.01 -9.26 -27.18
N PHE A 295 -5.67 -9.25 -28.33
CA PHE A 295 -5.68 -10.39 -29.23
C PHE A 295 -4.26 -10.52 -29.78
N LEU A 296 -3.58 -11.60 -29.40
CA LEU A 296 -2.51 -12.22 -30.16
C LEU A 296 -2.98 -13.63 -30.51
#